data_AF-A0A2E9MHG0-F1
#
_entry.id   AF-A0A2E9MHG0-F1
#
_cell.length_a   1.000
_cell.length_b   1.000
_cell.length_c   1.000
_cell.angle_alpha   90.00
_cell.angle_beta   90.00
_cell.angle_gamma   90.00
#
_symmetry.space_group_name_H-M   'P 1'
#
loop_
_entity.id
_entity.type
_entity.pdbx_description
1 polymer ?
#
loop_
_entity_poly.entity_id
_entity_poly.type
_entity_poly.pdbx_seq_one_letter_code
_entity_poly.pdbx_strand_id
1 'polypeptide(L)' 'GEGAMVGAGSVVIHDVPANTLVVGNPAEVVRLLEGGSRQTGSER' A
#
# COMPACT_ATOMS: atom_id res chain seq x y z
N GLY A 1 -7.25 -4.97 -3.15
CA GLY A 1 -7.93 -5.93 -2.26
C GLY A 1 -8.11 -5.31 -0.90
N GLU A 2 -8.73 -6.02 0.05
CA GLU A 2 -8.88 -5.53 1.43
C GLU A 2 -7.52 -5.24 2.07
N GLY A 3 -7.42 -4.15 2.84
CA GLY A 3 -6.17 -3.76 3.50
C GLY A 3 -5.03 -3.33 2.56
N ALA A 4 -5.28 -3.22 1.25
CA ALA A 4 -4.30 -2.69 0.31
C ALA A 4 -4.09 -1.18 0.54
N MET A 5 -2.85 -0.73 0.43
CA MET A 5 -2.50 0.69 0.47
C MET A 5 -1.96 1.13 -0.89
N VAL A 6 -2.37 2.32 -1.33
CA VAL A 6 -1.92 2.93 -2.59
C VAL A 6 -1.20 4.23 -2.25
N GLY A 7 0.05 4.38 -2.70
CA GLY A 7 0.81 5.61 -2.49
C GLY A 7 0.21 6.78 -3.27
N ALA A 8 0.30 7.99 -2.69
CA ALA A 8 -0.16 9.20 -3.36
C ALA A 8 0.54 9.39 -4.72
N GLY A 9 -0.22 9.78 -5.74
CA GLY A 9 0.29 9.98 -7.11
C GLY A 9 0.52 8.71 -7.92
N SER A 10 0.10 7.55 -7.43
CA SER A 10 0.22 6.29 -8.18
C SER A 10 -0.88 6.12 -9.21
N VAL A 11 -0.57 5.47 -10.34
CA VAL A 11 -1.54 5.15 -11.40
C VAL A 11 -1.72 3.63 -11.46
N VAL A 12 -2.83 3.15 -10.91
CA VAL A 12 -3.16 1.73 -10.84
C VAL A 12 -3.85 1.30 -12.13
N ILE A 13 -3.19 0.43 -12.90
CA ILE A 13 -3.71 -0.10 -14.18
C ILE A 13 -4.14 -1.57 -14.10
N HIS A 14 -3.88 -2.24 -12.97
CA HIS A 14 -4.21 -3.64 -12.72
C HIS A 14 -4.74 -3.83 -11.29
N ASP A 15 -5.44 -4.93 -11.05
CA ASP A 15 -5.97 -5.25 -9.72
C ASP A 15 -4.85 -5.33 -8.68
N VAL A 16 -5.08 -4.70 -7.54
CA VAL A 16 -4.16 -4.71 -6.40
C VAL A 16 -4.53 -5.86 -5.47
N PRO A 17 -3.61 -6.78 -5.10
CA PRO A 17 -3.91 -7.84 -4.14
C PRO A 17 -4.30 -7.29 -2.75
N ALA A 18 -4.86 -8.13 -1.90
CA ALA A 18 -5.13 -7.75 -0.50
C ALA A 18 -3.82 -7.58 0.27
N ASN A 19 -3.79 -6.68 1.24
CA ASN A 19 -2.63 -6.47 2.13
C ASN A 19 -1.32 -6.20 1.36
N THR A 20 -1.36 -5.35 0.33
CA THR A 20 -0.16 -4.93 -0.42
C THR A 20 -0.06 -3.42 -0.48
N LEU A 21 1.16 -2.88 -0.46
CA LEU A 21 1.43 -1.49 -0.81
C LEU A 21 1.90 -1.42 -2.26
N VAL A 22 1.20 -0.61 -3.06
CA VAL A 22 1.60 -0.27 -4.43
C VAL A 22 1.96 1.19 -4.56
N VAL A 23 2.98 1.50 -5.35
CA VAL A 23 3.37 2.88 -5.68
C VAL A 23 3.84 3.01 -7.14
N GLY A 24 3.76 4.23 -7.69
CA GLY A 24 4.35 4.57 -8.99
C GLY A 24 3.36 4.68 -10.14
N ASN A 25 3.88 4.98 -11.32
CA ASN A 25 3.13 5.03 -12.58
C ASN A 25 3.98 4.35 -13.68
N PRO A 26 3.65 3.10 -14.07
CA PRO A 26 2.55 2.27 -13.56
C PRO A 26 2.76 1.88 -12.08
N ALA A 27 1.67 1.63 -11.35
CA ALA A 27 1.75 1.22 -9.95
C ALA A 27 2.26 -0.22 -9.81
N GLU A 28 3.31 -0.42 -9.02
CA GLU A 28 3.92 -1.73 -8.74
C GLU A 28 3.91 -2.06 -7.24
N VAL A 29 3.85 -3.35 -6.91
CA VAL A 29 3.88 -3.84 -5.52
C VAL A 29 5.28 -3.64 -4.94
N VAL A 30 5.40 -2.80 -3.91
CA VAL A 30 6.67 -2.52 -3.24
C VAL A 30 6.82 -3.24 -1.91
N ARG A 31 5.72 -3.66 -1.27
CA ARG A 31 5.75 -4.50 -0.08
C ARG A 31 4.41 -5.19 0.18
N LEU A 32 4.49 -6.34 0.84
CA LEU A 32 3.34 -6.96 1.49
C LEU A 32 3.14 -6.31 2.88
N LEU A 33 1.88 -6.16 3.26
CA LEU A 33 1.45 -5.56 4.51
C LEU A 33 1.02 -6.68 5.45
N GLU A 34 1.93 -7.12 6.32
CA GLU A 34 1.55 -8.05 7.38
C GLU A 34 0.66 -7.33 8.39
N GLY A 35 -0.43 -8.01 8.79
CA GLY A 35 -1.60 -7.44 9.45
C GLY A 35 -1.30 -6.37 10.49
N GLY A 36 -1.64 -5.12 10.14
CA GLY A 36 -2.11 -4.10 11.09
C GLY A 36 -1.20 -3.79 12.28
N SER A 37 0.13 -3.82 12.14
CA SER A 37 0.97 -3.10 13.10
C SER A 37 0.72 -1.61 12.88
N ARG A 38 -0.21 -1.07 13.68
CA ARG A 38 -0.47 0.36 13.81
C ARG A 38 0.89 1.01 14.07
N GLN A 39 1.50 1.61 13.06
CA GLN A 39 2.58 2.56 13.25
C GLN A 39 1.91 3.78 13.87
N THR A 40 1.67 3.72 15.18
CA THR A 40 1.38 4.89 16.00
C THR A 40 2.57 5.79 15.77
N GLY A 41 2.35 6.85 14.99
CA GLY A 41 3.30 7.95 14.88
C GLY A 41 3.71 8.30 16.30
N SER A 42 5.01 8.25 16.55
CA SER A 42 5.63 8.81 17.73
C SER A 42 5.23 10.27 17.79
N GLU A 43 4.18 10.59 18.53
CA GLU A 43 3.92 11.94 19.03
C GLU A 43 5.08 12.29 19.98
N ARG A 44 5.97 13.16 19.48
CA ARG A 44 6.73 14.09 20.31
C ARG A 44 6.21 15.48 19.99
#